data_AF-A0A2J6SI40-F1
#
_entry.id   AF-A0A2J6SI40-F1
#
_cell.length_a   1.000
_cell.length_b   1.000
_cell.length_c   1.000
_cell.angle_alpha   90.00
_cell.angle_beta   90.00
_cell.angle_gamma   90.00
#
_symmetry.space_group_name_H-M   'P 1'
#
loop_
_entity.id
_entity.type
_entity.pdbx_description
1 polymer ?
#
loop_
_entity_poly.entity_id
_entity_poly.type
_entity_poly.pdbx_seq_one_letter_code
_entity_poly.pdbx_strand_id
1 'polypeptide(L)'
;LASPVQLDIIDRLRALGISNFVALPQLAVVGDQSSGKSSVLESFSELPFPRDSGLCTRFATQIIFRRASTSSVKVSIIPGPARSRQEVERLR
;
A
#
# COMPACT_ATOMS: atom_id res chain seq x y z
N LEU A 1 15.62 14.87 -4.81
CA LEU A 1 14.96 13.55 -4.73
C LEU A 1 14.59 13.33 -3.27
N ALA A 2 13.31 13.14 -2.94
CA ALA A 2 12.78 13.21 -1.57
C ALA A 2 13.62 12.44 -0.54
N SER A 3 13.87 13.04 0.62
CA SER A 3 14.62 12.38 1.70
C SER A 3 13.76 11.27 2.35
N PRO A 4 14.36 10.21 2.91
CA PRO A 4 13.61 9.17 3.63
C PRO A 4 12.70 9.76 4.72
N VAL A 5 13.20 10.77 5.43
CA VAL A 5 12.45 11.48 6.48
C VAL A 5 11.21 12.19 5.92
N GLN A 6 11.27 12.78 4.73
CA GLN A 6 10.11 13.43 4.11
C GLN A 6 9.02 12.41 3.75
N LEU A 7 9.39 11.24 3.24
CA LEU A 7 8.44 10.18 2.91
C LEU A 7 7.74 9.65 4.18
N ASP A 8 8.47 9.52 5.29
CA ASP A 8 7.91 9.09 6.57
C ASP A 8 6.93 10.12 7.16
N ILE A 9 7.21 11.41 7.00
CA ILE A 9 6.27 12.47 7.37
C ILE A 9 4.99 12.34 6.54
N ILE A 10 5.10 12.20 5.22
CA ILE A 10 3.92 12.05 4.33
C ILE A 10 3.08 10.85 4.74
N ASP A 11 3.70 9.70 5.04
CA ASP A 11 2.97 8.49 5.44
C ASP A 11 2.29 8.63 6.81
N ARG A 12 2.93 9.31 7.77
CA ARG A 12 2.30 9.64 9.06
C ARG A 12 1.11 10.57 8.88
N LEU A 13 1.24 11.62 8.06
CA LEU A 13 0.14 12.53 7.77
C LEU A 13 -1.03 11.78 7.10
N ARG A 14 -0.74 10.87 6.16
CA ARG A 14 -1.76 10.03 5.51
C ARG A 14 -2.48 9.13 6.53
N ALA A 15 -1.74 8.51 7.45
CA ALA A 15 -2.33 7.65 8.50
C ALA A 15 -3.27 8.42 9.45
N LEU A 16 -3.08 9.74 9.60
CA LEU A 16 -3.97 10.61 10.37
C LEU A 16 -5.20 11.10 9.59
N GLY A 17 -5.37 10.66 8.33
CA GLY A 17 -6.48 11.09 7.47
C GLY A 17 -6.35 12.51 6.93
N ILE A 18 -5.14 13.10 6.99
CA ILE A 18 -4.90 14.48 6.52
C ILE A 18 -5.13 14.65 5.02
N SER A 19 -5.07 13.56 4.25
CA SER A 19 -5.40 13.55 2.82
C SER A 19 -6.81 14.06 2.50
N ASN A 20 -7.72 14.11 3.47
CA ASN A 20 -9.06 14.68 3.32
C ASN A 20 -9.10 16.22 3.39
N PHE A 21 -8.03 16.84 3.89
CA PHE A 21 -7.94 18.29 4.12
C PHE A 21 -6.87 18.94 3.25
N VAL A 22 -5.79 18.22 2.95
CA VAL A 22 -4.67 18.69 2.13
C VAL A 22 -4.22 17.58 1.18
N ALA A 23 -3.96 17.94 -0.08
CA ALA A 23 -3.42 17.00 -1.04
C ALA A 23 -1.99 16.57 -0.63
N LEU A 24 -1.80 15.26 -0.43
CA LEU A 24 -0.49 14.67 -0.19
C LEU A 24 0.07 14.11 -1.51
N PRO A 25 1.40 14.16 -1.74
CA PRO A 25 2.00 13.59 -2.93
C PRO A 25 1.65 12.09 -3.09
N GLN A 26 1.18 11.71 -4.28
CA GLN A 26 0.82 10.34 -4.64
C GLN A 26 1.02 10.11 -6.15
N LEU A 27 1.40 8.88 -6.53
CA LEU A 27 1.38 8.42 -7.91
C LEU A 27 0.08 7.67 -8.18
N ALA A 28 -0.63 8.06 -9.24
CA ALA A 28 -1.83 7.37 -9.71
C ALA A 28 -1.62 6.90 -11.15
N VAL A 29 -2.02 5.66 -11.44
CA VAL A 29 -2.00 5.07 -12.78
C VAL A 29 -3.46 4.88 -13.21
N VAL A 30 -3.88 5.58 -14.27
CA VAL A 30 -5.28 5.61 -14.73
C VAL A 30 -5.33 5.22 -16.20
N GLY A 31 -6.35 4.45 -16.59
CA GLY A 31 -6.59 4.04 -17.98
C GLY A 31 -7.56 2.87 -18.09
N ASP A 32 -8.01 2.59 -19.31
CA ASP A 32 -9.04 1.58 -19.62
C ASP A 32 -8.68 0.16 -19.19
N GLN A 33 -9.67 -0.73 -19.07
CA GLN A 33 -9.42 -2.14 -18.78
C GLN A 33 -8.40 -2.71 -19.76
N SER A 34 -7.46 -3.52 -19.25
CA SER A 34 -6.38 -4.14 -20.05
C SER A 34 -5.35 -3.19 -20.68
N SER A 35 -5.32 -1.91 -20.31
CA SER A 35 -4.31 -0.94 -20.78
C SER A 35 -2.90 -1.09 -20.17
N GLY A 36 -2.63 -2.17 -19.42
CA GLY A 36 -1.31 -2.41 -18.84
C GLY A 36 -1.01 -1.69 -17.51
N LYS A 37 -2.02 -1.14 -16.82
CA LYS A 37 -1.85 -0.49 -15.50
C LYS A 37 -1.12 -1.37 -14.49
N SER A 38 -1.52 -2.64 -14.37
CA SER A 38 -0.86 -3.60 -13.48
C SER A 38 0.58 -3.84 -13.93
N SER A 39 0.83 -3.98 -15.22
CA SER A 39 2.19 -4.16 -15.77
C SER A 39 3.11 -2.98 -15.47
N VAL A 40 2.59 -1.75 -15.49
CA VAL A 40 3.34 -0.55 -15.09
C VAL A 40 3.64 -0.57 -13.59
N LEU A 41 2.68 -0.96 -12.74
CA LEU A 41 2.93 -1.07 -11.30
C LEU A 41 3.92 -2.21 -10.98
N GLU A 42 3.82 -3.34 -11.67
CA GLU A 42 4.71 -4.51 -11.54
C GLU A 42 6.16 -4.17 -11.92
N SER A 43 6.37 -3.36 -12.96
CA SER A 43 7.72 -3.09 -13.47
C SER A 43 8.62 -2.33 -12.50
N PHE A 44 8.07 -1.44 -11.67
CA PHE A 44 8.86 -0.74 -10.65
C PHE A 44 8.66 -1.30 -9.24
N SER A 45 7.59 -2.05 -8.99
CA SER A 45 7.38 -2.68 -7.68
C SER A 45 8.11 -4.01 -7.52
N GLU A 46 8.41 -4.69 -8.64
CA GLU A 46 8.89 -6.07 -8.68
C GLU A 46 7.95 -7.06 -7.94
N LEU A 47 6.72 -6.63 -7.64
CA LEU A 47 5.69 -7.44 -7.02
C LEU A 47 4.67 -7.84 -8.07
N PRO A 48 4.27 -9.12 -8.16
CA PRO A 48 3.23 -9.53 -9.09
C PRO A 48 1.88 -8.96 -8.65
N PHE A 49 1.15 -8.34 -9.57
CA PHE A 49 -0.22 -7.91 -9.34
C PHE A 49 -1.19 -8.94 -9.93
N PRO A 50 -2.34 -9.19 -9.28
CA PRO A 50 -3.33 -10.11 -9.83
C PRO A 50 -3.77 -9.68 -11.24
N ARG A 51 -3.74 -10.61 -12.18
CA ARG A 51 -4.22 -10.45 -13.56
C ARG A 51 -5.35 -11.46 -13.78
N ASP A 52 -6.56 -10.99 -14.05
CA ASP A 52 -7.71 -11.84 -14.37
C ASP A 52 -8.56 -11.15 -15.46
N SER A 53 -9.33 -11.93 -16.20
CA SER A 53 -10.29 -11.45 -17.21
C SER A 53 -11.43 -10.61 -16.62
N GLY A 54 -11.71 -10.77 -15.32
CA GLY A 54 -12.69 -9.98 -14.56
C GLY A 54 -12.08 -8.78 -13.80
N LEU A 55 -12.74 -8.35 -12.72
CA LEU A 55 -12.23 -7.29 -11.83
C LEU A 55 -10.90 -7.73 -11.18
N CYS A 56 -9.78 -7.17 -11.65
CA CYS A 56 -8.42 -7.54 -11.22
C CYS A 56 -8.08 -7.13 -9.78
N THR A 57 -8.66 -6.04 -9.26
CA THR A 57 -8.34 -5.51 -7.92
C THR A 57 -9.60 -5.49 -7.07
N ARG A 58 -9.80 -6.52 -6.24
CA ARG A 58 -10.96 -6.63 -5.32
C ARG A 58 -10.72 -5.98 -3.96
N PHE A 59 -9.45 -5.83 -3.58
CA PHE A 59 -9.02 -5.20 -2.33
C PHE A 59 -7.98 -4.13 -2.64
N ALA A 60 -8.06 -3.00 -1.94
CA ALA A 60 -7.04 -1.98 -2.03
C ALA A 60 -5.73 -2.51 -1.45
N THR A 61 -4.71 -2.66 -2.29
CA THR A 61 -3.35 -3.02 -1.88
C THR A 61 -2.52 -1.75 -1.79
N GLN A 62 -2.04 -1.44 -0.59
CA GLN A 62 -1.09 -0.34 -0.39
C GLN A 62 0.33 -0.89 -0.43
N ILE A 63 1.15 -0.34 -1.33
CA ILE A 63 2.57 -0.67 -1.46
C ILE A 63 3.38 0.58 -1.15
N ILE A 64 4.35 0.46 -0.25
CA ILE A 64 5.21 1.55 0.19
C ILE A 64 6.67 1.15 -0.04
N PHE A 65 7.38 1.89 -0.88
CA PHE A 65 8.81 1.69 -1.10
C PHE A 65 9.62 2.48 -0.07
N ARG A 66 10.58 1.79 0.56
CA ARG A 66 11.57 2.38 1.47
C ARG A 66 12.94 1.79 1.21
N ARG A 67 13.97 2.64 1.23
CA ARG A 67 15.36 2.19 1.23
C ARG A 67 15.71 1.72 2.64
N ALA A 68 16.27 0.53 2.75
CA ALA A 68 16.78 -0.03 4.00
C ALA A 68 18.17 -0.61 3.76
N SER A 69 19.05 -0.54 4.76
CA SER A 69 20.38 -1.14 4.71
C SER A 69 20.37 -2.66 4.91
N THR A 70 19.24 -3.20 5.41
CA THR A 70 19.07 -4.62 5.73
C THR A 70 17.74 -5.12 5.20
N SER A 71 17.75 -6.34 4.65
CA SER A 71 16.55 -7.04 4.22
C SER A 71 15.86 -7.68 5.43
N SER A 72 14.57 -7.43 5.60
CA SER A 72 13.76 -8.07 6.64
C SER A 72 12.33 -8.28 6.16
N VAL A 73 11.65 -9.28 6.70
CA VAL A 73 10.25 -9.59 6.40
C VAL A 73 9.48 -9.58 7.70
N LYS A 74 8.40 -8.80 7.75
CA LYS A 74 7.43 -8.79 8.84
C LYS A 74 6.04 -8.99 8.25
N VAL A 75 5.33 -9.99 8.75
CA VAL A 75 3.95 -10.28 8.37
C VAL A 75 3.09 -10.08 9.59
N SER A 76 1.98 -9.35 9.46
CA SER A 76 1.03 -9.09 10.55
C SER A 76 -0.37 -8.90 9.99
N ILE A 77 -1.38 -9.30 10.75
CA ILE A 77 -2.78 -9.05 10.41
C ILE A 77 -3.28 -7.87 11.24
N ILE A 78 -3.90 -6.87 10.61
CA ILE A 78 -4.61 -5.81 11.32
C ILE A 78 -6.01 -6.36 11.63
N PRO A 79 -6.34 -6.66 12.90
CA PRO A 79 -7.64 -7.22 13.23
C PRO A 79 -8.74 -6.17 13.02
N GLY A 80 -9.91 -6.63 12.57
CA GLY A 80 -11.08 -5.77 12.41
C GLY A 80 -11.58 -5.20 13.76
N PRO A 81 -12.28 -4.06 13.75
CA PRO A 81 -12.67 -3.35 14.98
C PRO A 81 -13.62 -4.14 15.88
N ALA A 82 -14.33 -5.13 15.34
CA ALA A 82 -15.29 -5.96 16.08
C ALA A 82 -14.68 -7.24 16.70
N ARG A 83 -13.37 -7.47 16.57
CA ARG A 83 -12.70 -8.70 17.06
C ARG A 83 -12.52 -8.67 18.58
N SER A 84 -12.68 -9.82 19.22
CA SER A 84 -12.43 -9.96 20.66
C SER A 84 -10.94 -9.82 20.99
N ARG A 85 -10.62 -9.49 22.25
CA ARG A 85 -9.23 -9.36 22.71
C ARG A 85 -8.39 -10.62 22.47
N GLN A 86 -9.00 -11.79 22.69
CA GLN A 86 -8.36 -13.09 22.47
C GLN A 86 -8.05 -13.34 20.98
N GLU A 87 -8.95 -12.96 20.08
CA GLU A 87 -8.71 -13.09 18.63
C GLU A 87 -7.65 -12.10 18.14
N VAL A 88 -7.65 -10.86 18.64
CA VAL A 88 -6.63 -9.86 18.33
C VAL A 88 -5.24 -10.37 18.69
N GLU A 89 -5.09 -11.00 19.85
CA GLU A 89 -3.81 -11.52 20.32
C GLU A 89 -3.31 -12.72 19.49
N ARG A 90 -4.23 -13.54 18.96
CA ARG A 90 -3.89 -14.63 18.03
C ARG A 90 -3.49 -14.17 16.62
N LEU A 91 -3.89 -12.96 16.21
CA LEU A 91 -3.67 -12.42 14.85
C LEU A 91 -2.44 -11.51 14.74
N ARG A 92 -1.82 -11.16 15.87
CA ARG A 92 -0.61 -10.33 15.96
C ARG A 92 0.65 -11.18 15.87
#